data_AF-A0A1F8NV91-F1
#
_entry.id   AF-A0A1F8NV91-F1
#
_cell.length_a   1.000
_cell.length_b   1.000
_cell.length_c   1.000
_cell.angle_alpha   90.00
_cell.angle_beta   90.00
_cell.angle_gamma   90.00
#
_symmetry.space_group_name_H-M   'P 1'
#
loop_
_entity.id
_entity.type
_entity.pdbx_description
1 polymer ?
#
loop_
_entity_poly.entity_id
_entity_poly.type
_entity_poly.pdbx_seq_one_letter_code
_entity_poly.pdbx_strand_id
1 'polypeptide(L)'
;METENVAINSQPSSGFSKVISALDRVNPVTHWLFYIAGGVLALYTLLVALDVVLRYIFNMPLQFTQDVGGMVMTVFLFLAAGWVQVEKGHMVIDVISNKLSRKANLILSLAMYIVCLVVTGMIVWRSSLITVSFLEMGSKTQSGTPLFPSAVMIPIGSLFLFIALLRDTLSFIQESIQLKTGWIGWLLAIGSPIVILILMAMGMMGAFSGIDLNVLGLITVLLLFLVMFLGMPLGLTFILFSVVLTGFASGPSAGFMLAGRTLYTQTADYGWSVIPLFTFMSFIFMASGMGTECFLAAYKW
;
A
#
# COMPACT_ATOMS: atom_id res chain seq x y z
N MET A 1 30.18 10.73 10.23
CA MET A 1 29.49 9.90 9.23
C MET A 1 28.10 10.51 9.03
N GLU A 2 28.02 11.81 8.77
CA GLU A 2 27.94 12.38 7.41
C GLU A 2 26.87 11.70 6.56
N THR A 3 25.64 12.08 6.86
CA THR A 3 24.50 12.02 5.95
C THR A 3 24.86 12.82 4.70
N GLU A 4 25.21 12.11 3.63
CA GLU A 4 25.36 12.68 2.30
C GLU A 4 23.98 13.17 1.85
N ASN A 5 23.72 14.43 2.16
CA ASN A 5 22.63 15.22 1.61
C ASN A 5 22.83 15.26 0.09
N VAL A 6 22.23 14.30 -0.59
CA VAL A 6 21.99 14.35 -2.03
C VAL A 6 20.84 15.35 -2.24
N ALA A 7 21.13 16.61 -1.94
CA ALA A 7 20.40 17.75 -2.47
C ALA A 7 20.72 17.79 -3.97
N ILE A 8 19.95 17.05 -4.76
CA ILE A 8 19.94 17.19 -6.22
C ILE A 8 19.40 18.60 -6.48
N ASN A 9 20.34 19.52 -6.67
CA ASN A 9 20.10 20.87 -7.15
C ASN A 9 19.62 20.76 -8.61
N SER A 10 18.36 20.35 -8.79
CA SER A 10 17.75 20.14 -10.10
C SER A 10 17.39 21.49 -10.70
N GLN A 11 18.32 22.05 -11.48
CA GLN A 11 18.01 23.12 -12.43
C GLN A 11 16.76 22.72 -13.26
N PRO A 12 15.72 23.58 -13.30
CA PRO A 12 14.41 23.17 -13.79
C PRO A 12 14.38 23.09 -15.33
N SER A 13 14.13 21.90 -15.87
CA SER A 13 13.44 21.81 -17.17
C SER A 13 12.02 22.33 -16.95
N SER A 14 11.74 23.54 -17.46
CA SER A 14 10.66 24.43 -16.99
C SER A 14 9.22 23.88 -17.05
N GLY A 15 8.98 22.77 -17.74
CA GLY A 15 7.68 22.08 -17.81
C GLY A 15 7.46 21.06 -16.69
N PHE A 16 8.33 20.04 -16.58
CA PHE A 16 8.19 18.96 -15.59
C PHE A 16 8.28 19.46 -14.16
N SER A 17 9.16 20.42 -13.89
CA SER A 17 9.30 21.00 -12.55
C SER A 17 8.03 21.73 -12.09
N LYS A 18 7.30 22.38 -13.01
CA LYS A 18 6.01 23.02 -12.71
C LYS A 18 4.95 21.97 -12.36
N VAL A 19 4.87 20.88 -13.12
CA VAL A 19 3.92 19.79 -12.85
C VAL A 19 4.23 19.12 -11.51
N ILE A 20 5.50 18.81 -11.23
CA ILE A 20 5.92 18.25 -9.93
C ILE A 20 5.54 19.20 -8.80
N SER A 21 5.83 20.50 -8.93
CA SER A 21 5.46 21.49 -7.92
C SER A 21 3.94 21.67 -7.73
N ALA A 22 3.15 21.39 -8.76
CA ALA A 22 1.69 21.39 -8.67
C ALA A 22 1.17 20.15 -7.94
N LEU A 23 1.78 18.97 -8.19
CA LEU A 23 1.47 17.74 -7.47
C LEU A 23 1.91 17.81 -6.00
N ASP A 24 3.02 18.49 -5.70
CA ASP A 24 3.50 18.71 -4.32
C ASP A 24 2.51 19.55 -3.49
N ARG A 25 1.56 20.28 -4.11
CA ARG A 25 0.48 20.96 -3.38
C ARG A 25 -0.48 20.00 -2.67
N VAL A 26 -0.48 18.73 -3.07
CA VAL A 26 -1.30 17.68 -2.45
C VAL A 26 -0.67 17.15 -1.15
N ASN A 27 0.65 17.31 -0.98
CA ASN A 27 1.39 16.87 0.21
C ASN A 27 0.83 17.38 1.55
N PRO A 28 0.46 18.66 1.73
CA PRO A 28 -0.16 19.10 2.98
C PRO A 28 -1.50 18.39 3.25
N VAL A 29 -2.28 18.08 2.21
CA VAL A 29 -3.55 17.37 2.36
C VAL A 29 -3.30 15.93 2.83
N THR A 30 -2.35 15.22 2.21
CA THR A 30 -2.01 13.85 2.62
C THR A 30 -1.42 13.80 4.03
N HIS A 31 -0.65 14.81 4.44
CA HIS A 31 -0.15 14.95 5.81
C HIS A 31 -1.29 15.11 6.84
N TRP A 32 -2.27 15.97 6.57
CA TRP A 32 -3.44 16.10 7.44
C TRP A 32 -4.28 14.83 7.48
N LEU A 33 -4.50 14.17 6.34
CA LEU A 33 -5.19 12.88 6.29
C LEU A 33 -4.48 11.81 7.12
N PHE A 34 -3.14 11.80 7.12
CA PHE A 34 -2.34 10.90 7.95
C PHE A 34 -2.56 11.13 9.45
N TYR A 35 -2.59 12.39 9.92
CA TYR A 35 -2.91 12.67 11.34
C TYR A 35 -4.35 12.33 11.70
N ILE A 36 -5.31 12.60 10.82
CA ILE A 36 -6.71 12.21 11.02
C ILE A 36 -6.82 10.69 11.14
N ALA A 37 -6.15 9.95 10.25
CA ALA A 37 -6.08 8.49 10.30
C ALA A 37 -5.51 7.99 11.64
N GLY A 38 -4.38 8.57 12.09
CA GLY A 38 -3.78 8.25 13.38
C GLY A 38 -4.71 8.56 14.56
N GLY A 39 -5.43 9.68 14.53
CA GLY A 39 -6.39 10.07 15.56
C GLY A 39 -7.60 9.13 15.64
N VAL A 40 -8.15 8.72 14.48
CA VAL A 40 -9.25 7.74 14.42
C VAL A 40 -8.79 6.39 14.97
N LEU A 41 -7.58 5.95 14.62
CA LEU A 41 -7.00 4.72 15.14
C LEU A 41 -6.79 4.79 16.66
N ALA A 42 -6.26 5.89 17.18
CA ALA A 42 -6.10 6.10 18.61
C ALA A 42 -7.45 6.05 19.36
N LEU A 43 -8.48 6.73 18.85
CA LEU A 43 -9.83 6.67 19.42
C LEU A 43 -10.38 5.24 19.43
N TYR A 44 -10.14 4.47 18.37
CA TYR A 44 -10.54 3.07 18.31
C TYR A 44 -9.81 2.21 19.34
N THR A 45 -8.51 2.42 19.56
CA THR A 45 -7.78 1.67 20.62
C THR A 45 -8.34 1.93 22.01
N LEU A 46 -8.80 3.16 22.31
CA LEU A 46 -9.48 3.48 23.56
C LEU A 46 -10.85 2.78 23.67
N LEU A 47 -11.59 2.69 22.56
CA LEU A 47 -12.85 1.97 22.50
C LEU A 47 -12.66 0.48 22.78
N VAL A 48 -11.61 -0.14 22.23
CA VAL A 48 -11.27 -1.55 22.51
C VAL A 48 -10.89 -1.74 23.98
N ALA A 49 -10.10 -0.83 24.56
CA ALA A 49 -9.78 -0.88 25.98
C ALA A 49 -11.04 -0.78 26.86
N LEU A 50 -11.97 0.11 26.50
CA LEU A 50 -13.26 0.23 27.18
C LEU A 50 -14.11 -1.04 27.04
N ASP A 51 -14.17 -1.64 25.85
CA ASP A 51 -14.88 -2.92 25.63
C ASP A 51 -14.34 -4.04 26.52
N VAL A 52 -13.01 -4.14 26.66
CA VAL A 52 -12.35 -5.10 27.56
C VAL A 52 -12.79 -4.87 29.00
N VAL A 53 -12.75 -3.62 29.49
CA VAL A 53 -13.20 -3.27 30.85
C VAL A 53 -14.68 -3.60 31.06
N LEU A 54 -15.55 -3.23 30.12
CA LEU A 54 -16.98 -3.50 30.17
C LEU A 54 -17.28 -5.01 30.18
N ARG A 55 -16.55 -5.77 29.38
CA ARG A 55 -16.70 -7.22 29.29
C ARG A 55 -16.31 -7.91 30.59
N TYR A 56 -15.17 -7.56 31.17
CA TYR A 56 -14.65 -8.26 32.36
C TYR A 56 -15.25 -7.76 33.68
N ILE A 57 -15.58 -6.47 33.79
CA ILE A 57 -16.11 -5.88 35.04
C ILE A 57 -17.64 -5.91 35.06
N PHE A 58 -18.28 -5.55 33.95
CA PHE A 58 -19.73 -5.35 33.88
C PHE A 58 -20.48 -6.48 33.15
N ASN A 59 -19.76 -7.48 32.60
CA ASN A 59 -20.33 -8.58 31.83
C ASN A 59 -21.22 -8.11 30.65
N MET A 60 -20.92 -6.93 30.09
CA MET A 60 -21.63 -6.30 28.98
C MET A 60 -20.69 -6.05 27.79
N PRO A 61 -20.46 -7.04 26.90
CA PRO A 61 -19.59 -6.87 25.74
C PRO A 61 -20.24 -6.00 24.65
N LEU A 62 -19.46 -5.14 24.00
CA LEU A 62 -19.89 -4.36 22.84
C LEU A 62 -19.80 -5.22 21.57
N GLN A 63 -20.96 -5.62 21.02
CA GLN A 63 -21.02 -6.51 19.86
C GLN A 63 -20.51 -5.89 18.55
N PHE A 64 -20.43 -4.55 18.46
CA PHE A 64 -20.04 -3.84 17.22
C PHE A 64 -18.53 -3.54 17.12
N THR A 65 -17.75 -3.80 18.17
CA THR A 65 -16.32 -3.41 18.23
C THR A 65 -15.47 -4.07 17.15
N GLN A 66 -15.79 -5.31 16.76
CA GLN A 66 -15.09 -6.04 15.71
C GLN A 66 -15.34 -5.42 14.32
N ASP A 67 -16.61 -5.14 14.02
CA ASP A 67 -17.02 -4.54 12.75
C ASP A 67 -16.45 -3.12 12.59
N VAL A 68 -16.52 -2.30 13.66
CA VAL A 68 -15.93 -0.96 13.66
C VAL A 68 -14.41 -1.04 13.53
N GLY A 69 -13.77 -2.06 14.10
CA GLY A 69 -12.32 -2.27 13.98
C GLY A 69 -11.86 -2.45 12.55
N GLY A 70 -12.52 -3.34 11.81
CA GLY A 70 -12.22 -3.54 10.40
C GLY A 70 -12.40 -2.24 9.59
N MET A 71 -13.50 -1.51 9.83
CA MET A 71 -13.74 -0.24 9.16
C MET A 71 -12.65 0.79 9.47
N VAL A 72 -12.29 0.96 10.75
CA VAL A 72 -11.24 1.89 11.18
C VAL A 72 -9.90 1.53 10.57
N MET A 73 -9.53 0.24 10.53
CA MET A 73 -8.28 -0.20 9.90
C MET A 73 -8.25 0.10 8.40
N THR A 74 -9.36 -0.10 7.71
CA THR A 74 -9.50 0.27 6.30
C THR A 74 -9.31 1.77 6.10
N VAL A 75 -9.98 2.60 6.89
CA VAL A 75 -9.82 4.07 6.82
C VAL A 75 -8.37 4.46 7.11
N PHE A 76 -7.79 3.93 8.19
CA PHE A 76 -6.42 4.24 8.59
C PHE A 76 -5.41 3.92 7.49
N LEU A 77 -5.44 2.70 6.95
CA LEU A 77 -4.47 2.24 5.95
C LEU A 77 -4.52 3.08 4.67
N PHE A 78 -5.71 3.37 4.15
CA PHE A 78 -5.84 4.09 2.88
C PHE A 78 -5.63 5.61 3.02
N LEU A 79 -6.03 6.23 4.13
CA LEU A 79 -5.74 7.65 4.36
C LEU A 79 -4.25 7.88 4.63
N ALA A 80 -3.57 6.94 5.30
CA ALA A 80 -2.14 7.02 5.55
C ALA A 80 -1.28 6.72 4.31
N ALA A 81 -1.77 5.88 3.38
CA ALA A 81 -1.00 5.39 2.23
C ALA A 81 -0.35 6.51 1.39
N GLY A 82 -1.08 7.60 1.14
CA GLY A 82 -0.57 8.72 0.35
C GLY A 82 0.64 9.41 1.00
N TRP A 83 0.58 9.68 2.31
CA TRP A 83 1.68 10.32 3.04
C TRP A 83 2.88 9.38 3.22
N VAL A 84 2.62 8.11 3.53
CA VAL A 84 3.66 7.07 3.64
C VAL A 84 4.46 6.95 2.33
N GLN A 85 3.81 7.08 1.17
CA GLN A 85 4.51 7.10 -0.11
C GLN A 85 5.39 8.35 -0.29
N VAL A 86 4.93 9.53 0.15
CA VAL A 86 5.72 10.77 0.11
C VAL A 86 6.99 10.64 0.97
N GLU A 87 6.88 10.01 2.14
CA GLU A 87 8.02 9.72 3.03
C GLU A 87 8.85 8.51 2.60
N LYS A 88 8.47 7.81 1.53
CA LYS A 88 9.08 6.53 1.11
C LYS A 88 9.07 5.45 2.21
N GLY A 89 8.07 5.48 3.08
CA GLY A 89 7.92 4.56 4.21
C GLY A 89 7.41 3.17 3.84
N HIS A 90 7.14 2.89 2.56
CA HIS A 90 6.81 1.53 2.13
C HIS A 90 8.02 0.61 2.22
N MET A 91 7.83 -0.58 2.80
CA MET A 91 8.86 -1.60 2.88
C MET A 91 9.26 -2.07 1.47
N VAL A 92 10.53 -1.91 1.13
CA VAL A 92 11.15 -2.29 -0.14
C VAL A 92 12.41 -3.10 0.15
N ILE A 93 12.70 -4.11 -0.67
CA ILE A 93 13.91 -4.92 -0.52
C ILE A 93 14.97 -4.46 -1.52
N ASP A 94 15.98 -3.76 -1.00
CA ASP A 94 17.06 -3.17 -1.81
C ASP A 94 18.27 -4.09 -2.00
N VAL A 95 18.05 -5.34 -2.40
CA VAL A 95 19.16 -6.29 -2.61
C VAL A 95 19.83 -6.08 -3.98
N ILE A 96 19.04 -5.84 -5.02
CA ILE A 96 19.52 -5.70 -6.40
C ILE A 96 19.79 -4.22 -6.72
N SER A 97 18.91 -3.31 -6.27
CA SER A 97 19.03 -1.86 -6.49
C SER A 97 20.37 -1.29 -6.01
N ASN A 98 20.84 -1.75 -4.85
CA ASN A 98 22.11 -1.31 -4.24
C ASN A 98 23.37 -1.78 -4.98
N LYS A 99 23.30 -2.83 -5.81
CA LYS A 99 24.45 -3.34 -6.58
C LYS A 99 24.55 -2.73 -7.99
N LEU A 100 23.53 -1.99 -8.42
CA LEU A 100 23.46 -1.42 -9.75
C LEU A 100 24.15 -0.06 -9.82
N SER A 101 24.68 0.29 -11.00
CA SER A 101 25.15 1.65 -11.25
C SER A 101 23.99 2.64 -11.16
N ARG A 102 24.25 3.91 -10.81
CA ARG A 102 23.23 4.96 -10.65
C ARG A 102 22.24 5.03 -11.82
N LYS A 103 22.72 4.90 -13.05
CA LYS A 103 21.88 4.92 -14.26
C LYS A 103 20.97 3.70 -14.36
N ALA A 104 21.50 2.51 -14.07
CA ALA A 104 20.73 1.27 -14.14
C ALA A 104 19.68 1.20 -13.01
N ASN A 105 20.02 1.70 -11.82
CA ASN A 105 19.07 1.77 -10.70
C ASN A 105 17.91 2.74 -11.00
N LEU A 106 18.18 3.88 -11.65
CA LEU A 106 17.13 4.81 -12.08
C LEU A 106 16.19 4.22 -13.12
N ILE A 107 16.73 3.50 -14.12
CA ILE A 107 15.92 2.80 -15.12
C ILE A 107 15.04 1.72 -14.47
N LEU A 108 15.63 0.95 -13.54
CA LEU A 108 14.90 -0.08 -12.80
C LEU A 108 13.79 0.52 -11.96
N SER A 109 14.11 1.58 -11.18
CA SER A 109 13.14 2.30 -10.36
C SER A 109 12.01 2.86 -11.21
N LEU A 110 12.32 3.47 -12.36
CA LEU A 110 11.31 3.97 -13.29
C LEU A 110 10.38 2.86 -13.79
N ALA A 111 10.93 1.70 -14.18
CA ALA A 111 10.13 0.55 -14.58
C ALA A 111 9.19 0.08 -13.47
N MET A 112 9.70 -0.06 -12.23
CA MET A 112 8.90 -0.49 -11.07
C MET A 112 7.79 0.51 -10.73
N TYR A 113 8.08 1.81 -10.76
CA TYR A 113 7.09 2.85 -10.49
C TYR A 113 6.00 2.91 -11.57
N ILE A 114 6.32 2.64 -12.83
CA ILE A 114 5.31 2.51 -13.90
C ILE A 114 4.35 1.35 -13.59
N VAL A 115 4.86 0.18 -13.18
CA VAL A 115 4.00 -0.95 -12.77
C VAL A 115 3.15 -0.56 -11.56
N CYS A 116 3.74 0.08 -10.55
CA CYS A 116 3.03 0.55 -9.36
C CYS A 116 1.89 1.52 -9.72
N LEU A 117 2.11 2.41 -10.68
CA LEU A 117 1.13 3.37 -11.16
C LEU A 117 -0.04 2.66 -11.84
N VAL A 118 0.23 1.67 -12.70
CA VAL A 118 -0.82 0.87 -13.35
C VAL A 118 -1.65 0.10 -12.31
N VAL A 119 -0.99 -0.56 -11.35
CA VAL A 119 -1.66 -1.31 -10.28
C VAL A 119 -2.52 -0.38 -9.44
N THR A 120 -1.99 0.78 -9.03
CA THR A 120 -2.73 1.73 -8.20
C THR A 120 -3.90 2.35 -8.97
N GLY A 121 -3.73 2.65 -10.27
CA GLY A 121 -4.83 3.11 -11.13
C GLY A 121 -5.95 2.06 -11.26
N MET A 122 -5.59 0.78 -11.40
CA MET A 122 -6.54 -0.33 -11.36
C MET A 122 -7.27 -0.40 -10.00
N ILE A 123 -6.56 -0.20 -8.88
CA ILE A 123 -7.16 -0.16 -7.55
C ILE A 123 -8.19 0.96 -7.47
N VAL A 124 -7.86 2.18 -7.89
CA VAL A 124 -8.79 3.33 -7.88
C VAL A 124 -10.05 3.00 -8.69
N TRP A 125 -9.89 2.45 -9.89
CA TRP A 125 -11.02 2.04 -10.73
C TRP A 125 -11.90 0.99 -10.02
N ARG A 126 -11.32 -0.15 -9.63
CA ARG A 126 -12.09 -1.31 -9.15
C ARG A 126 -12.70 -1.07 -7.77
N SER A 127 -12.00 -0.36 -6.89
CA SER A 127 -12.53 0.05 -5.59
C SER A 127 -13.69 1.04 -5.73
N SER A 128 -13.63 1.97 -6.69
CA SER A 128 -14.75 2.88 -6.96
C SER A 128 -16.01 2.13 -7.39
N LEU A 129 -15.89 1.16 -8.31
CA LEU A 129 -17.04 0.34 -8.75
C LEU A 129 -17.65 -0.47 -7.60
N ILE A 130 -16.82 -1.04 -6.73
CA ILE A 130 -17.30 -1.82 -5.59
C ILE A 130 -17.95 -0.93 -4.53
N THR A 131 -17.42 0.27 -4.33
CA THR A 131 -18.01 1.25 -3.41
C THR A 131 -19.42 1.64 -3.85
N VAL A 132 -19.62 1.89 -5.16
CA VAL A 132 -20.94 2.17 -5.73
C VAL A 132 -21.87 0.97 -5.55
N SER A 133 -21.40 -0.25 -5.83
CA SER A 133 -22.25 -1.44 -5.66
C SER A 133 -22.65 -1.69 -4.21
N PHE A 134 -21.78 -1.39 -3.23
CA PHE A 134 -22.13 -1.44 -1.80
C PHE A 134 -23.21 -0.43 -1.41
N LEU A 135 -23.21 0.76 -2.03
CA LEU A 135 -24.25 1.76 -1.83
C LEU A 135 -25.60 1.27 -2.37
N GLU A 136 -25.62 0.77 -3.61
CA GLU A 136 -26.84 0.30 -4.29
C GLU A 136 -27.45 -0.92 -3.61
N MET A 137 -26.61 -1.88 -3.19
CA MET A 137 -27.06 -3.10 -2.52
C MET A 137 -27.37 -2.89 -1.02
N GLY A 138 -27.09 -1.71 -0.46
CA GLY A 138 -27.25 -1.43 0.96
C GLY A 138 -26.45 -2.42 1.83
N SER A 139 -25.24 -2.78 1.40
CA SER A 139 -24.45 -3.84 2.04
C SER A 139 -24.06 -3.47 3.48
N LYS A 140 -24.30 -4.39 4.41
CA LYS A 140 -24.08 -4.20 5.85
C LYS A 140 -23.12 -5.27 6.40
N THR A 141 -22.42 -4.94 7.48
CA THR A 141 -21.68 -5.93 8.27
C THR A 141 -22.62 -6.89 9.01
N GLN A 142 -22.05 -7.88 9.71
CA GLN A 142 -22.81 -8.83 10.51
C GLN A 142 -23.61 -8.14 11.63
N SER A 143 -23.08 -7.06 12.23
CA SER A 143 -23.81 -6.23 13.20
C SER A 143 -24.84 -5.27 12.58
N GLY A 144 -24.99 -5.25 11.26
CA GLY A 144 -25.92 -4.35 10.57
C GLY A 144 -25.36 -2.97 10.26
N THR A 145 -24.06 -2.73 10.48
CA THR A 145 -23.41 -1.44 10.20
C THR A 145 -23.20 -1.27 8.69
N PRO A 146 -23.58 -0.13 8.08
CA PRO A 146 -23.35 0.11 6.64
C PRO A 146 -21.86 0.07 6.28
N LEU A 147 -21.48 -0.71 5.26
CA LEU A 147 -20.08 -0.85 4.82
C LEU A 147 -19.60 0.37 4.01
N PHE A 148 -20.53 1.07 3.36
CA PHE A 148 -20.27 2.14 2.41
C PHE A 148 -19.29 3.23 2.91
N PRO A 149 -19.42 3.80 4.14
CA PRO A 149 -18.55 4.88 4.58
C PRO A 149 -17.06 4.49 4.60
N SER A 150 -16.76 3.27 5.02
CA SER A 150 -15.39 2.73 5.03
C SER A 150 -14.91 2.38 3.62
N ALA A 151 -15.80 1.90 2.75
CA ALA A 151 -15.46 1.53 1.38
C ALA A 151 -15.07 2.74 0.54
N VAL A 152 -15.72 3.91 0.73
CA VAL A 152 -15.39 5.17 0.04
C VAL A 152 -13.97 5.65 0.34
N MET A 153 -13.40 5.31 1.49
CA MET A 153 -12.05 5.73 1.83
C MET A 153 -10.97 5.02 1.01
N ILE A 154 -11.27 3.83 0.46
CA ILE A 154 -10.35 3.07 -0.41
C ILE A 154 -10.04 3.83 -1.71
N PRO A 155 -11.03 4.20 -2.56
CA PRO A 155 -10.75 4.93 -3.79
C PRO A 155 -10.15 6.32 -3.51
N ILE A 156 -10.54 7.00 -2.44
CA ILE A 156 -9.98 8.30 -2.07
C ILE A 156 -8.50 8.17 -1.68
N GLY A 157 -8.17 7.26 -0.75
CA GLY A 157 -6.79 7.05 -0.30
C GLY A 157 -5.87 6.52 -1.41
N SER A 158 -6.37 5.59 -2.23
CA SER A 158 -5.63 5.09 -3.39
C SER A 158 -5.43 6.15 -4.48
N LEU A 159 -6.33 7.13 -4.62
CA LEU A 159 -6.12 8.27 -5.50
C LEU A 159 -4.97 9.17 -5.02
N PHE A 160 -4.87 9.43 -3.72
CA PHE A 160 -3.73 10.17 -3.17
C PHE A 160 -2.41 9.40 -3.33
N LEU A 161 -2.43 8.08 -3.12
CA LEU A 161 -1.28 7.22 -3.41
C LEU A 161 -0.87 7.28 -4.89
N PHE A 162 -1.86 7.28 -5.80
CA PHE A 162 -1.62 7.40 -7.24
C PHE A 162 -0.94 8.72 -7.60
N ILE A 163 -1.40 9.83 -7.00
CA ILE A 163 -0.80 11.16 -7.19
C ILE A 163 0.66 11.18 -6.71
N ALA A 164 0.94 10.60 -5.54
CA ALA A 164 2.30 10.51 -5.00
C ALA A 164 3.23 9.69 -5.91
N LEU A 165 2.76 8.51 -6.37
CA LEU A 165 3.50 7.66 -7.31
C LEU A 165 3.72 8.34 -8.67
N LEU A 166 2.74 9.11 -9.16
CA LEU A 166 2.86 9.88 -10.39
C LEU A 166 3.94 10.96 -10.27
N ARG A 167 3.95 11.70 -9.15
CA ARG A 167 4.98 12.71 -8.84
C ARG A 167 6.38 12.09 -8.83
N ASP A 168 6.53 10.94 -8.20
CA ASP A 168 7.80 10.21 -8.16
C ASP A 168 8.24 9.73 -9.54
N THR A 169 7.33 9.16 -10.33
CA THR A 169 7.60 8.73 -11.71
C THR A 169 8.10 9.89 -12.57
N LEU A 170 7.48 11.07 -12.45
CA LEU A 170 7.92 12.27 -13.17
C LEU A 170 9.31 12.74 -12.73
N SER A 171 9.62 12.64 -11.43
CA SER A 171 10.96 12.99 -10.92
C SER A 171 12.05 12.05 -11.48
N PHE A 172 11.78 10.75 -11.56
CA PHE A 172 12.71 9.78 -12.16
C PHE A 172 12.89 9.99 -13.66
N ILE A 173 11.83 10.37 -14.38
CA ILE A 173 11.89 10.77 -15.78
C ILE A 173 12.82 11.98 -15.95
N GLN A 174 12.67 13.01 -15.11
CA GLN A 174 13.51 14.20 -15.18
C GLN A 174 14.99 13.88 -14.92
N GLU A 175 15.30 13.09 -13.89
CA GLU A 175 16.68 12.68 -13.60
C GLU A 175 17.29 11.83 -14.73
N SER A 176 16.48 10.95 -15.34
CA SER A 176 16.90 10.11 -16.47
C SER A 176 17.25 10.91 -17.73
N ILE A 177 16.53 12.01 -17.97
CA ILE A 177 16.84 12.97 -19.07
C ILE A 177 18.15 13.69 -18.78
N GLN A 178 18.36 14.15 -17.54
CA GLN A 178 19.58 14.88 -17.15
C GLN A 178 20.84 14.02 -17.27
N LEU A 179 20.74 12.72 -16.96
CA LEU A 179 21.85 11.77 -17.07
C LEU A 179 22.14 11.30 -18.51
N LYS A 180 21.44 11.88 -19.51
CA LYS A 180 21.52 11.53 -20.94
C LYS A 180 21.46 10.02 -21.15
N THR A 181 20.43 9.40 -20.61
CA THR A 181 20.20 7.97 -20.78
C THR A 181 20.02 7.64 -22.26
N GLY A 182 20.76 6.66 -22.78
CA GLY A 182 20.64 6.23 -24.16
C GLY A 182 19.25 5.66 -24.48
N TRP A 183 18.89 5.59 -25.76
CA TRP A 183 17.59 5.07 -26.22
C TRP A 183 17.28 3.65 -25.70
N ILE A 184 18.31 2.80 -25.54
CA ILE A 184 18.20 1.47 -24.93
C ILE A 184 17.72 1.52 -23.48
N GLY A 185 18.17 2.52 -22.70
CA GLY A 185 17.74 2.66 -21.31
C GLY A 185 16.26 3.04 -21.19
N TRP A 186 15.77 3.87 -22.12
CA TRP A 186 14.34 4.20 -22.22
C TRP A 186 13.50 3.02 -22.68
N LEU A 187 13.99 2.24 -23.66
CA LEU A 187 13.33 1.01 -24.08
C LEU A 187 13.27 -0.02 -22.94
N LEU A 188 14.30 -0.13 -22.11
CA LEU A 188 14.25 -1.01 -20.93
C LEU A 188 13.29 -0.45 -19.88
N ALA A 189 13.33 0.86 -19.58
CA ALA A 189 12.48 1.48 -18.57
C ALA A 189 10.99 1.37 -18.87
N ILE A 190 10.60 1.59 -20.14
CA ILE A 190 9.20 1.60 -20.56
C ILE A 190 8.79 0.25 -21.17
N GLY A 191 9.68 -0.39 -21.93
CA GLY A 191 9.40 -1.66 -22.58
C GLY A 191 9.29 -2.81 -21.60
N SER A 192 10.15 -2.89 -20.58
CA SER A 192 10.06 -3.99 -19.59
C SER A 192 8.72 -4.02 -18.84
N PRO A 193 8.17 -2.92 -18.28
CA PRO A 193 6.88 -2.96 -17.60
C PRO A 193 5.74 -3.23 -18.59
N ILE A 194 5.79 -2.68 -19.81
CA ILE A 194 4.76 -2.97 -20.83
C ILE A 194 4.75 -4.45 -21.20
N VAL A 195 5.92 -5.05 -21.44
CA VAL A 195 6.03 -6.49 -21.76
C VAL A 195 5.53 -7.34 -20.60
N ILE A 196 5.89 -7.00 -19.35
CA ILE A 196 5.39 -7.72 -18.17
C ILE A 196 3.86 -7.65 -18.09
N LEU A 197 3.28 -6.45 -18.26
CA LEU A 197 1.83 -6.27 -18.21
C LEU A 197 1.11 -6.98 -19.36
N ILE A 198 1.69 -7.00 -20.56
CA ILE A 198 1.14 -7.74 -21.71
C ILE A 198 1.19 -9.24 -21.46
N LEU A 199 2.32 -9.77 -20.98
CA LEU A 199 2.45 -11.20 -20.66
C LEU A 199 1.45 -11.62 -19.58
N MET A 200 1.27 -10.79 -18.56
CA MET A 200 0.25 -10.98 -17.52
C MET A 200 -1.16 -11.00 -18.11
N ALA A 201 -1.49 -10.04 -18.98
CA ALA A 201 -2.80 -9.98 -19.64
C ALA A 201 -3.07 -11.15 -20.58
N MET A 202 -2.09 -11.53 -21.41
CA MET A 202 -2.16 -12.71 -22.28
C MET A 202 -2.36 -13.99 -21.46
N GLY A 203 -1.69 -14.07 -20.32
CA GLY A 203 -1.87 -15.13 -19.35
C GLY A 203 -3.30 -15.27 -18.86
N MET A 204 -3.90 -14.15 -18.44
CA MET A 204 -5.30 -14.11 -18.00
C MET A 204 -6.27 -14.47 -19.13
N MET A 205 -5.93 -14.23 -20.40
CA MET A 205 -6.75 -14.58 -21.57
C MET A 205 -6.62 -16.07 -21.99
N GLY A 206 -5.93 -16.89 -21.20
CA GLY A 206 -5.84 -18.33 -21.44
C GLY A 206 -4.81 -18.72 -22.49
N ALA A 207 -3.86 -17.83 -22.84
CA ALA A 207 -2.80 -18.14 -23.81
C ALA A 207 -1.90 -19.32 -23.39
N PHE A 208 -1.89 -19.66 -22.09
CA PHE A 208 -1.10 -20.77 -21.53
C PHE A 208 -1.99 -21.85 -20.90
N SER A 209 -3.11 -22.20 -21.55
CA SER A 209 -4.09 -23.19 -21.09
C SER A 209 -3.57 -24.62 -20.89
N GLY A 210 -2.29 -24.89 -21.17
CA GLY A 210 -1.63 -26.18 -20.97
C GLY A 210 -0.76 -26.28 -19.71
N ILE A 211 -0.69 -25.25 -18.87
CA ILE A 211 0.14 -25.27 -17.65
C ILE A 211 -0.69 -25.74 -16.46
N ASP A 212 -0.19 -26.76 -15.74
CA ASP A 212 -0.79 -27.22 -14.48
C ASP A 212 -0.87 -26.09 -13.44
N LEU A 213 -1.99 -26.00 -12.70
CA LEU A 213 -2.22 -24.95 -11.71
C LEU A 213 -1.15 -24.91 -10.61
N ASN A 214 -0.61 -26.07 -10.22
CA ASN A 214 0.46 -26.16 -9.22
C ASN A 214 1.77 -25.54 -9.73
N VAL A 215 2.11 -25.81 -11.00
CA VAL A 215 3.31 -25.26 -11.65
C VAL A 215 3.15 -23.76 -11.83
N LEU A 216 1.96 -23.30 -12.24
CA LEU A 216 1.64 -21.88 -12.34
C LEU A 216 1.76 -21.17 -10.99
N GLY A 217 1.26 -21.78 -9.91
CA GLY A 217 1.40 -21.27 -8.56
C GLY A 217 2.88 -21.09 -8.17
N LEU A 218 3.72 -22.10 -8.43
CA LEU A 218 5.15 -22.03 -8.15
C LEU A 218 5.85 -20.92 -8.95
N ILE A 219 5.58 -20.83 -10.26
CA ILE A 219 6.13 -19.79 -11.14
C ILE A 219 5.73 -18.40 -10.63
N THR A 220 4.46 -18.23 -10.25
CA THR A 220 3.93 -16.96 -9.73
C THR A 220 4.65 -16.53 -8.46
N VAL A 221 4.86 -17.47 -7.53
CA VAL A 221 5.59 -17.21 -6.27
C VAL A 221 7.05 -16.83 -6.55
N LEU A 222 7.74 -17.54 -7.44
CA LEU A 222 9.12 -17.21 -7.81
C LEU A 222 9.22 -15.82 -8.47
N LEU A 223 8.29 -15.49 -9.35
CA LEU A 223 8.23 -14.20 -10.03
C LEU A 223 7.90 -13.07 -9.04
N LEU A 224 7.03 -13.33 -8.06
CA LEU A 224 6.74 -12.41 -6.95
C LEU A 224 8.00 -12.06 -6.16
N PHE A 225 8.77 -13.06 -5.74
CA PHE A 225 10.04 -12.83 -5.03
C PHE A 225 11.03 -12.05 -5.88
N LEU A 226 11.11 -12.36 -7.18
CA LEU A 226 11.98 -11.64 -8.10
C LEU A 226 11.60 -10.15 -8.20
N VAL A 227 10.32 -9.83 -8.39
CA VAL A 227 9.85 -8.43 -8.48
C VAL A 227 10.04 -7.68 -7.17
N MET A 228 9.83 -8.36 -6.04
CA MET A 228 10.09 -7.81 -4.72
C MET A 228 11.57 -7.45 -4.52
N PHE A 229 12.50 -8.32 -4.94
CA PHE A 229 13.94 -8.05 -4.87
C PHE A 229 14.44 -6.98 -5.86
N LEU A 230 13.64 -6.67 -6.89
CA LEU A 230 13.90 -5.56 -7.80
C LEU A 230 13.48 -4.19 -7.22
N GLY A 231 12.94 -4.17 -6.00
CA GLY A 231 12.65 -2.93 -5.29
C GLY A 231 11.19 -2.45 -5.42
N MET A 232 10.27 -3.32 -5.83
CA MET A 232 8.84 -2.98 -5.82
C MET A 232 8.28 -3.04 -4.39
N PRO A 233 7.44 -2.07 -3.96
CA PRO A 233 6.75 -2.14 -2.68
C PRO A 233 5.95 -3.44 -2.50
N LEU A 234 6.05 -4.04 -1.31
CA LEU A 234 5.45 -5.35 -1.02
C LEU A 234 3.94 -5.39 -1.29
N GLY A 235 3.20 -4.40 -0.78
CA GLY A 235 1.74 -4.35 -0.91
C GLY A 235 1.28 -4.36 -2.38
N LEU A 236 1.89 -3.53 -3.22
CA LEU A 236 1.54 -3.44 -4.65
C LEU A 236 1.94 -4.71 -5.41
N THR A 237 3.06 -5.33 -5.02
CA THR A 237 3.50 -6.61 -5.56
C THR A 237 2.46 -7.69 -5.28
N PHE A 238 2.03 -7.85 -4.03
CA PHE A 238 1.02 -8.85 -3.67
C PHE A 238 -0.30 -8.66 -4.42
N ILE A 239 -0.76 -7.41 -4.58
CA ILE A 239 -1.99 -7.12 -5.32
C ILE A 239 -1.84 -7.51 -6.79
N LEU A 240 -0.73 -7.15 -7.44
CA LEU A 240 -0.47 -7.49 -8.84
C LEU A 240 -0.53 -9.01 -9.05
N PHE A 241 0.23 -9.78 -8.26
CA PHE A 241 0.28 -11.22 -8.41
C PHE A 241 -1.02 -11.92 -8.02
N SER A 242 -1.74 -11.42 -7.02
CA SER A 242 -3.07 -11.94 -6.66
C SER A 242 -4.06 -11.79 -7.81
N VAL A 243 -4.04 -10.65 -8.51
CA VAL A 243 -4.91 -10.38 -9.66
C VAL A 243 -4.54 -11.27 -10.84
N VAL A 244 -3.25 -11.39 -11.14
CA VAL A 244 -2.75 -12.21 -12.25
C VAL A 244 -3.04 -13.69 -12.03
N LEU A 245 -2.72 -14.23 -10.84
CA LEU A 245 -2.94 -15.63 -10.52
C LEU A 245 -4.42 -16.00 -10.62
N THR A 246 -5.30 -15.17 -10.04
CA THR A 246 -6.73 -15.44 -10.12
C THR A 246 -7.28 -15.21 -11.53
N GLY A 247 -6.73 -14.22 -12.23
CA GLY A 247 -7.06 -13.96 -13.63
C GLY A 247 -6.73 -15.13 -14.54
N PHE A 248 -5.64 -15.84 -14.26
CA PHE A 248 -5.25 -17.07 -14.94
C PHE A 248 -6.19 -18.24 -14.57
N ALA A 249 -6.52 -18.39 -13.29
CA ALA A 249 -7.30 -19.52 -12.80
C ALA A 249 -8.81 -19.42 -13.10
N SER A 250 -9.35 -18.21 -13.17
CA SER A 250 -10.80 -17.96 -13.26
C SER A 250 -11.19 -16.95 -14.34
N GLY A 251 -10.24 -16.51 -15.16
CA GLY A 251 -10.43 -15.56 -16.25
C GLY A 251 -10.23 -14.09 -15.84
N PRO A 252 -10.07 -13.17 -16.82
CA PRO A 252 -9.63 -11.80 -16.55
C PRO A 252 -10.58 -11.01 -15.64
N SER A 253 -11.88 -11.19 -15.83
CA SER A 253 -12.93 -10.51 -15.06
C SER A 253 -12.86 -10.85 -13.57
N ALA A 254 -12.58 -12.11 -13.22
CA ALA A 254 -12.44 -12.57 -11.84
C ALA A 254 -11.23 -11.92 -11.16
N GLY A 255 -10.07 -11.88 -11.84
CA GLY A 255 -8.87 -11.21 -11.36
C GLY A 255 -9.11 -9.74 -11.02
N PHE A 256 -9.69 -8.99 -11.96
CA PHE A 256 -9.99 -7.56 -11.73
C PHE A 256 -11.07 -7.35 -10.66
N MET A 257 -12.05 -8.24 -10.53
CA MET A 257 -13.07 -8.15 -9.47
C MET A 257 -12.48 -8.36 -8.09
N LEU A 258 -11.56 -9.31 -7.95
CA LEU A 258 -10.86 -9.52 -6.69
C LEU A 258 -10.03 -8.31 -6.31
N ALA A 259 -9.35 -7.65 -7.25
CA ALA A 259 -8.52 -6.48 -6.96
C ALA A 259 -9.20 -5.44 -6.06
N GLY A 260 -10.50 -5.16 -6.28
CA GLY A 260 -11.24 -4.24 -5.41
C GLY A 260 -11.80 -4.91 -4.15
N ARG A 261 -12.29 -6.15 -4.24
CA ARG A 261 -12.96 -6.83 -3.11
C ARG A 261 -11.97 -7.28 -2.05
N THR A 262 -10.82 -7.82 -2.46
CA THR A 262 -9.77 -8.30 -1.55
C THR A 262 -9.20 -7.18 -0.72
N LEU A 263 -9.05 -5.98 -1.30
CA LEU A 263 -8.58 -4.83 -0.55
C LEU A 263 -9.50 -4.53 0.61
N TYR A 264 -10.81 -4.42 0.37
CA TYR A 264 -11.75 -4.20 1.44
C TYR A 264 -11.72 -5.33 2.48
N THR A 265 -11.79 -6.60 2.05
CA THR A 265 -11.86 -7.72 3.01
C THR A 265 -10.57 -7.92 3.80
N GLN A 266 -9.41 -7.61 3.23
CA GLN A 266 -8.12 -7.76 3.91
C GLN A 266 -7.86 -6.59 4.86
N THR A 267 -8.20 -5.37 4.47
CA THR A 267 -8.03 -4.20 5.36
C THR A 267 -9.11 -4.12 6.43
N ALA A 268 -10.28 -4.70 6.16
CA ALA A 268 -11.37 -4.81 7.13
C ALA A 268 -11.23 -6.01 8.09
N ASP A 269 -10.10 -6.71 8.05
CA ASP A 269 -9.82 -7.75 9.03
C ASP A 269 -9.44 -7.12 10.38
N TYR A 270 -10.22 -7.44 11.41
CA TYR A 270 -9.99 -7.00 12.78
C TYR A 270 -8.61 -7.40 13.32
N GLY A 271 -8.04 -8.52 12.84
CA GLY A 271 -6.72 -9.01 13.28
C GLY A 271 -5.61 -7.99 13.12
N TRP A 272 -5.70 -7.08 12.14
CA TRP A 272 -4.69 -6.02 11.95
C TRP A 272 -4.74 -4.93 13.03
N SER A 273 -5.88 -4.73 13.69
CA SER A 273 -6.04 -3.70 14.73
C SER A 273 -5.23 -4.01 15.99
N VAL A 274 -4.81 -5.27 16.15
CA VAL A 274 -4.00 -5.75 17.25
C VAL A 274 -2.60 -5.13 17.24
N ILE A 275 -2.02 -4.88 16.06
CA ILE A 275 -0.66 -4.31 15.92
C ILE A 275 -0.59 -2.89 16.49
N PRO A 276 -1.47 -1.94 16.09
CA PRO A 276 -1.52 -0.63 16.72
C PRO A 276 -1.77 -0.67 18.22
N LEU A 277 -2.64 -1.57 18.69
CA LEU A 277 -2.95 -1.70 20.11
C LEU A 277 -1.70 -2.10 20.91
N PHE A 278 -0.96 -3.12 20.47
CA PHE A 278 0.29 -3.52 21.12
C PHE A 278 1.37 -2.43 21.02
N THR A 279 1.43 -1.73 19.90
CA THR A 279 2.36 -0.61 19.71
C THR A 279 2.05 0.51 20.71
N PHE A 280 0.77 0.89 20.86
CA PHE A 280 0.32 1.89 21.81
C PHE A 280 0.61 1.48 23.26
N MET A 281 0.34 0.21 23.62
CA MET A 281 0.69 -0.33 24.94
C MET A 281 2.18 -0.27 25.22
N SER A 282 3.02 -0.62 24.24
CA SER A 282 4.48 -0.53 24.33
C SER A 282 4.93 0.91 24.61
N PHE A 283 4.34 1.89 23.90
CA PHE A 283 4.61 3.31 24.14
C PHE A 283 4.21 3.77 25.55
N ILE A 284 3.05 3.36 26.07
CA ILE A 284 2.64 3.68 27.45
C ILE A 284 3.62 3.07 28.46
N PHE A 285 4.00 1.80 28.26
CA PHE A 285 4.92 1.10 29.16
C PHE A 285 6.31 1.77 29.19
N MET A 286 6.78 2.24 28.02
CA MET A 286 8.03 2.99 27.92
C MET A 286 7.92 4.39 28.55
N ALA A 287 6.82 5.12 28.32
CA ALA A 287 6.63 6.48 28.83
C ALA A 287 6.38 6.54 30.34
N SER A 288 5.77 5.51 30.92
CA SER A 288 5.49 5.41 32.35
C SER A 288 6.71 5.02 33.20
N GLY A 289 7.81 4.58 32.57
CA GLY A 289 8.99 4.08 33.30
C GLY A 289 8.77 2.70 33.97
N MET A 290 7.61 2.06 33.78
CA MET A 290 7.29 0.76 34.38
C MET A 290 8.33 -0.33 34.05
N GLY A 291 8.93 -0.28 32.85
CA GLY A 291 10.00 -1.20 32.48
C GLY A 291 11.22 -1.10 33.39
N THR A 292 11.60 0.13 33.76
CA THR A 292 12.70 0.40 34.68
C THR A 292 12.33 -0.04 36.09
N GLU A 293 11.10 0.20 36.54
CA GLU A 293 10.64 -0.23 37.87
C GLU A 293 10.60 -1.76 38.01
N CYS A 294 10.09 -2.47 37.00
CA CYS A 294 10.11 -3.94 36.96
C CYS A 294 11.54 -4.49 36.99
N PHE A 295 12.47 -3.88 36.24
CA PHE A 295 13.89 -4.28 36.24
C PHE A 295 14.54 -4.07 37.62
N LEU A 296 14.31 -2.91 38.24
CA LEU A 296 14.82 -2.61 39.58
C LEU A 296 14.21 -3.51 40.66
N ALA A 297 12.93 -3.86 40.53
CA ALA A 297 12.26 -4.79 41.43
C ALA A 297 12.83 -6.21 41.32
N ALA A 298 13.12 -6.68 40.11
CA ALA A 298 13.72 -7.99 39.86
C ALA A 298 15.18 -8.08 40.35
N TYR A 299 15.94 -6.97 40.31
CA TYR A 299 17.33 -6.93 40.76
C TYR A 299 17.50 -6.77 42.29
N LYS A 300 16.44 -6.37 42.99
CA LYS A 300 16.43 -6.23 44.46
C LYS A 300 16.15 -7.55 45.21
N TRP A 301 15.86 -8.62 44.48
CA TRP A 301 15.73 -10.00 44.98
C TRP A 301 16.97 -10.81 44.66
#